data_AF-A0A382FAB7-F1
#
_entry.id   AF-A0A382FAB7-F1
#
_cell.length_a   1.000
_cell.length_b   1.000
_cell.length_c   1.000
_cell.angle_alpha   90.00
_cell.angle_beta   90.00
_cell.angle_gamma   90.00
#
_symmetry.space_group_name_H-M   'P 1'
#
loop_
_entity.id
_entity.type
_entity.pdbx_description
1 polymer ?
#
loop_
_entity_poly.entity_id
_entity_poly.type
_entity_poly.pdbx_seq_one_letter_code
_entity_poly.pdbx_strand_id
1 'polypeptide(L)'
;VPDVIPVSDSEIDIQLEVYEKSTGQANFTMGYNGAYGFTGGGGFEFPNFRGRGQTLSINYQRGLNAGSNPTSGTYFTPNNYGSQNTAAYQSFSISFTEPWLFDTPNLVGGSYFYTERGQGQGNYLPFDIQQHGGSLRWGRRFKWPDYFFRGSWMIRGSTNKYIADDPAKFSSGFNLNDINVIEKDGYYSFSSSGL
;
A
#
# COMPACT_ATOMS: atom_id res chain seq x y z
N VAL A 1 36.17 1.99 14.55
CA VAL A 1 36.75 0.76 15.15
C VAL A 1 36.56 0.91 16.64
N PRO A 2 35.98 -0.08 17.35
CA PRO A 2 35.76 0.04 18.78
C PRO A 2 37.09 0.24 19.51
N ASP A 3 37.06 1.04 20.57
CA ASP A 3 38.24 1.25 21.40
C ASP A 3 38.30 0.14 22.45
N VAL A 4 39.53 -0.33 22.71
CA VAL A 4 39.78 -1.51 23.51
C VAL A 4 40.63 -1.08 24.69
N ILE A 5 39.98 -0.97 25.86
CA ILE A 5 40.59 -0.45 27.07
C ILE A 5 40.99 -1.64 27.95
N PRO A 6 42.29 -1.98 28.08
CA PRO A 6 42.71 -3.06 28.94
C PRO A 6 42.51 -2.65 30.41
N VAL A 7 41.75 -3.47 31.15
CA VAL A 7 41.48 -3.26 32.59
C VAL A 7 42.45 -4.09 33.44
N SER A 8 42.83 -5.28 32.96
CA SER A 8 43.86 -6.14 33.56
C SER A 8 44.50 -7.07 32.51
N ASP A 9 45.49 -7.88 32.89
CA ASP A 9 46.16 -8.85 32.00
C ASP A 9 45.20 -9.91 31.38
N SER A 10 43.98 -10.06 31.92
CA SER A 10 42.97 -11.02 31.44
C SER A 10 41.61 -10.39 31.11
N GLU A 11 41.44 -9.09 31.30
CA GLU A 11 40.15 -8.40 31.15
C GLU A 11 40.31 -7.14 30.31
N ILE A 12 39.41 -7.00 29.35
CA ILE A 12 39.45 -5.96 28.34
C ILE A 12 38.03 -5.43 28.17
N ASP A 13 37.87 -4.12 28.31
CA ASP A 13 36.62 -3.44 28.03
C ASP A 13 36.58 -3.01 26.55
N ILE A 14 35.46 -3.29 25.90
CA ILE A 14 35.19 -2.84 24.53
C ILE A 14 34.25 -1.65 24.62
N GLN A 15 34.78 -0.45 24.42
CA GLN A 15 33.98 0.77 24.39
C GLN A 15 33.57 1.08 22.95
N LEU A 16 32.27 1.22 22.74
CA LEU A 16 31.69 1.53 21.43
C LEU A 16 30.91 2.83 21.53
N GLU A 17 31.57 3.91 21.14
CA GLU A 17 30.94 5.22 21.05
C GLU A 17 30.08 5.29 19.79
N VAL A 18 28.77 5.45 19.98
CA VAL A 18 27.79 5.53 18.89
C VAL A 18 27.15 6.90 18.85
N TYR A 19 27.10 7.47 17.65
CA TYR A 19 26.37 8.70 17.37
C TYR A 19 25.11 8.34 16.61
N GLU A 20 23.96 8.47 17.26
CA GLU A 20 22.67 8.22 16.62
C GLU A 20 22.44 9.22 15.47
N LYS A 21 21.90 8.71 14.36
CA LYS A 21 21.49 9.53 13.21
C LYS A 21 19.99 9.40 13.00
N SER A 22 19.36 10.46 12.52
CA SER A 22 17.97 10.38 12.04
C SER A 22 17.91 9.41 10.86
N THR A 23 17.08 8.37 10.98
CA THR A 23 16.95 7.29 9.97
C THR A 23 15.69 7.41 9.11
N GLY A 24 14.79 8.34 9.46
CA GLY A 24 13.54 8.55 8.73
C GLY A 24 13.80 9.03 7.30
N GLN A 25 13.15 8.39 6.34
CA GLN A 25 13.24 8.71 4.92
C GLN A 25 11.86 9.15 4.42
N ALA A 26 11.85 10.15 3.54
CA ALA A 26 10.67 10.53 2.77
C ALA A 26 10.98 10.29 1.29
N ASN A 27 10.07 9.62 0.59
CA ASN A 27 10.14 9.40 -0.85
C ASN A 27 9.00 10.17 -1.53
N PHE A 28 9.29 10.67 -2.73
CA PHE A 28 8.30 11.26 -3.62
C PHE A 28 8.48 10.64 -4.99
N THR A 29 7.37 10.23 -5.61
CA THR A 29 7.34 9.53 -6.89
C THR A 29 6.33 10.18 -7.80
N MET A 30 6.67 10.33 -9.07
CA MET A 30 5.81 10.94 -10.08
C MET A 30 6.07 10.29 -11.43
N GLY A 31 5.01 10.05 -12.20
CA GLY A 31 5.09 9.34 -13.48
C GLY A 31 3.84 9.59 -14.34
N TYR A 32 3.88 9.14 -15.59
CA TYR A 32 2.77 9.25 -16.52
C TYR A 32 2.53 7.90 -17.20
N ASN A 33 1.27 7.49 -17.31
CA ASN A 33 0.86 6.24 -17.94
C ASN A 33 -0.37 6.49 -18.84
N GLY A 34 -0.47 5.80 -19.98
CA GLY A 34 -1.61 5.94 -20.90
C GLY A 34 -2.97 5.53 -20.33
N ALA A 35 -3.01 4.62 -19.35
CA ALA A 35 -4.25 4.15 -18.72
C ALA A 35 -4.74 5.04 -17.56
N TYR A 36 -3.81 5.63 -16.80
CA TYR A 36 -4.11 6.37 -15.56
C TYR A 36 -3.69 7.85 -15.59
N GLY A 37 -3.15 8.31 -16.72
CA GLY A 37 -2.62 9.65 -16.86
C GLY A 37 -1.41 9.90 -15.97
N PHE A 38 -1.31 11.13 -15.48
CA PHE A 38 -0.26 11.54 -14.55
C PHE A 38 -0.53 10.95 -13.17
N THR A 39 0.43 10.27 -12.58
CA THR A 39 0.36 9.72 -11.23
C THR A 39 1.46 10.30 -10.36
N GLY A 40 1.12 10.74 -9.15
CA GLY A 40 2.06 11.24 -8.16
C GLY A 40 1.84 10.57 -6.82
N GLY A 41 2.85 10.54 -5.96
CA GLY A 41 2.77 9.88 -4.68
C GLY A 41 4.02 10.14 -3.85
N GLY A 42 3.98 9.63 -2.63
CA GLY A 42 5.12 9.66 -1.73
C GLY A 42 4.89 8.77 -0.54
N GLY A 43 5.93 8.64 0.26
CA GLY A 43 5.91 7.76 1.41
C GLY A 43 6.94 8.15 2.44
N PHE A 44 6.72 7.67 3.65
CA PHE A 44 7.62 7.82 4.77
C PHE A 44 8.05 6.44 5.23
N GLU A 45 9.34 6.26 5.47
CA GLU A 45 9.91 5.04 6.01
C GLU A 45 10.74 5.34 7.26
N PHE A 46 10.53 4.56 8.30
CA PHE A 46 11.22 4.64 9.58
C PHE A 46 11.87 3.28 9.87
N PRO A 47 13.11 3.03 9.40
CA PRO A 47 13.80 1.76 9.57
C PRO A 47 14.12 1.37 11.03
N ASN A 48 14.24 2.37 11.91
CA ASN A 48 14.46 2.21 13.34
C ASN A 48 13.35 2.89 14.15
N PHE A 49 12.11 2.54 13.87
CA PHE A 49 10.94 3.12 14.52
C PHE A 49 11.03 2.96 16.05
N ARG A 50 10.99 4.09 16.77
CA ARG A 50 11.12 4.19 18.23
C ARG A 50 12.42 3.60 18.80
N GLY A 51 13.47 3.47 18.01
CA GLY A 51 14.77 2.95 18.47
C GLY A 51 14.81 1.44 18.68
N ARG A 52 13.82 0.69 18.18
CA ARG A 52 13.68 -0.77 18.42
C ARG A 52 14.13 -1.66 17.25
N GLY A 53 14.70 -1.09 16.18
CA GLY A 53 15.05 -1.82 14.96
C GLY A 53 13.86 -2.25 14.10
N GLN A 54 12.66 -1.76 14.45
CA GLN A 54 11.42 -2.02 13.73
C GLN A 54 11.30 -1.08 12.53
N THR A 55 10.80 -1.59 11.39
CA THR A 55 10.55 -0.77 10.21
C THR A 55 9.07 -0.44 10.10
N LEU A 56 8.72 0.84 10.13
CA LEU A 56 7.39 1.36 9.81
C LEU A 56 7.45 2.10 8.48
N SER A 57 6.58 1.76 7.53
CA SER A 57 6.48 2.46 6.25
C SER A 57 5.04 2.82 5.92
N ILE A 58 4.83 4.04 5.44
CA ILE A 58 3.53 4.57 5.03
C ILE A 58 3.72 5.09 3.61
N ASN A 59 2.90 4.62 2.67
CA ASN A 59 2.96 5.06 1.29
C ASN A 59 1.58 5.50 0.81
N TYR A 60 1.55 6.56 0.02
CA TYR A 60 0.35 7.09 -0.61
C TYR A 60 0.65 7.44 -2.06
N GLN A 61 -0.20 7.02 -2.98
CA GLN A 61 -0.10 7.34 -4.39
C GLN A 61 -1.49 7.71 -4.92
N ARG A 62 -1.53 8.68 -5.83
CA ARG A 62 -2.73 9.15 -6.50
C ARG A 62 -2.47 9.47 -7.96
N GLY A 63 -3.33 8.96 -8.83
CA GLY A 63 -3.48 9.35 -10.21
C GLY A 63 -4.26 10.64 -10.33
N LEU A 64 -4.01 11.38 -11.40
CA LEU A 64 -4.81 12.48 -11.88
C LEU A 64 -5.34 12.04 -13.24
N ASN A 65 -6.64 11.70 -13.29
CA ASN A 65 -7.32 11.45 -14.55
C ASN A 65 -7.39 12.77 -15.32
N ALA A 66 -6.56 12.94 -16.35
CA ALA A 66 -6.56 14.11 -17.24
C ALA A 66 -7.69 14.01 -18.29
N GLY A 67 -8.91 13.70 -17.83
CA GLY A 67 -10.06 13.40 -18.68
C GLY A 67 -11.17 14.46 -18.63
N SER A 68 -10.85 15.74 -18.42
CA SER A 68 -11.75 16.82 -18.81
C SER A 68 -11.45 17.17 -20.26
N ASN A 69 -12.29 16.74 -21.19
CA ASN A 69 -12.27 17.19 -22.58
C ASN A 69 -12.46 18.72 -22.57
N PRO A 70 -11.45 19.57 -22.87
CA PRO A 70 -11.71 20.98 -23.10
C PRO A 70 -12.19 21.05 -24.54
N THR A 71 -13.47 20.71 -24.77
CA THR A 71 -14.08 21.00 -26.06
C THR A 71 -13.95 22.50 -26.27
N SER A 72 -13.06 22.85 -27.18
CA SER A 72 -12.81 24.18 -27.72
C SER A 72 -14.13 24.74 -28.26
N GLY A 73 -14.82 25.49 -27.41
CA GLY A 73 -16.00 26.28 -27.73
C GLY A 73 -15.91 27.59 -26.98
N THR A 74 -15.73 28.68 -27.73
CA THR A 74 -15.59 30.06 -27.27
C THR A 74 -16.87 30.60 -26.64
N TYR A 75 -17.27 30.12 -25.45
CA TYR A 75 -18.23 30.82 -24.59
C TYR A 75 -17.90 30.54 -23.12
N PHE A 76 -17.39 31.55 -22.43
CA PHE A 76 -17.17 31.55 -20.99
C PHE A 76 -18.51 31.36 -20.26
N THR A 77 -18.73 30.18 -19.68
CA THR A 77 -19.84 29.92 -18.76
C THR A 77 -19.27 29.82 -17.34
N PRO A 78 -19.48 30.80 -16.45
CA PRO A 78 -18.72 30.95 -15.21
C PRO A 78 -19.28 30.15 -14.02
N ASN A 79 -19.96 29.03 -14.24
CA ASN A 79 -20.51 28.21 -13.15
C ASN A 79 -20.71 26.77 -13.61
N ASN A 80 -19.67 25.96 -13.56
CA ASN A 80 -19.81 24.50 -13.54
C ASN A 80 -18.62 23.88 -12.79
N TYR A 81 -18.64 24.00 -11.47
CA TYR A 81 -17.87 23.11 -10.58
C TYR A 81 -18.55 21.74 -10.52
N GLY A 82 -18.81 21.15 -11.69
CA GLY A 82 -19.32 19.80 -11.83
C GLY A 82 -18.25 18.84 -11.36
N SER A 83 -18.43 18.35 -10.14
CA SER A 83 -17.63 17.31 -9.50
C SER A 83 -17.66 16.03 -10.36
N GLN A 84 -16.78 15.96 -11.37
CA GLN A 84 -16.45 14.69 -11.99
C GLN A 84 -15.41 14.01 -11.09
N ASN A 85 -15.92 13.39 -10.04
CA ASN A 85 -15.21 12.47 -9.14
C ASN A 85 -14.91 11.14 -9.86
N THR A 86 -14.39 11.15 -11.09
CA THR A 86 -13.93 9.92 -11.73
C THR A 86 -12.67 9.47 -11.01
N ALA A 87 -12.79 8.43 -10.17
CA ALA A 87 -11.75 8.02 -9.23
C ALA A 87 -10.45 7.69 -9.96
N ALA A 88 -9.54 8.66 -9.97
CA ALA A 88 -8.19 8.49 -10.43
C ALA A 88 -7.47 7.58 -9.45
N TYR A 89 -6.76 6.58 -9.97
CA TYR A 89 -6.09 5.53 -9.21
C TYR A 89 -5.57 6.04 -7.86
N GLN A 90 -6.01 5.49 -6.74
CA GLN A 90 -5.51 5.88 -5.43
C GLN A 90 -5.02 4.65 -4.70
N SER A 91 -3.83 4.71 -4.08
CA SER A 91 -3.36 3.67 -3.20
C SER A 91 -2.82 4.26 -1.90
N PHE A 92 -3.13 3.60 -0.80
CA PHE A 92 -2.59 3.86 0.52
C PHE A 92 -2.13 2.54 1.10
N SER A 93 -0.94 2.51 1.69
CA SER A 93 -0.45 1.32 2.37
C SER A 93 0.33 1.70 3.61
N ILE A 94 0.15 0.92 4.66
CA ILE A 94 0.93 0.99 5.88
C ILE A 94 1.49 -0.41 6.16
N SER A 95 2.78 -0.49 6.45
CA SER A 95 3.40 -1.76 6.83
C SER A 95 4.37 -1.59 7.97
N PHE A 96 4.39 -2.62 8.81
CA PHE A 96 5.21 -2.72 9.99
C PHE A 96 5.99 -4.04 9.95
N THR A 97 7.26 -3.98 10.37
CA THR A 97 8.18 -5.12 10.37
C THR A 97 9.01 -5.13 11.65
N GLU A 98 8.98 -6.25 12.34
CA GLU A 98 9.88 -6.64 13.43
C GLU A 98 10.82 -7.73 12.90
N PRO A 99 12.10 -7.44 12.62
CA PRO A 99 13.04 -8.44 12.11
C PRO A 99 13.51 -9.44 13.17
N TRP A 100 13.52 -9.06 14.45
CA TRP A 100 14.02 -9.86 15.57
C TRP A 100 13.02 -9.91 16.73
N LEU A 101 11.88 -10.55 16.52
CA LEU A 101 10.85 -10.66 17.54
C LEU A 101 11.40 -11.41 18.78
N PHE A 102 11.26 -10.81 19.96
CA PHE A 102 11.76 -11.36 21.23
C PHE A 102 13.26 -11.71 21.22
N ASP A 103 14.09 -10.89 20.57
CA ASP A 103 15.54 -11.09 20.45
C ASP A 103 15.94 -12.41 19.76
N THR A 104 15.00 -13.02 19.03
CA THR A 104 15.22 -14.23 18.24
C THR A 104 15.18 -13.90 16.75
N PRO A 105 15.80 -14.71 15.87
CA PRO A 105 15.77 -14.52 14.41
C PRO A 105 14.40 -14.90 13.81
N ASN A 106 13.33 -14.45 14.45
CA ASN A 106 11.95 -14.54 14.03
C ASN A 106 11.53 -13.17 13.51
N LEU A 107 11.17 -13.11 12.23
CA LEU A 107 10.62 -11.92 11.60
C LEU A 107 9.10 -11.96 11.72
N VAL A 108 8.47 -10.89 12.18
CA VAL A 108 7.02 -10.69 12.08
C VAL A 108 6.74 -9.39 11.36
N GLY A 109 5.71 -9.37 10.53
CA GLY A 109 5.25 -8.12 9.96
C GLY A 109 3.76 -8.14 9.68
N GLY A 110 3.20 -6.95 9.61
CA GLY A 110 1.83 -6.71 9.23
C GLY A 110 1.79 -5.62 8.17
N SER A 111 0.92 -5.75 7.19
CA SER A 111 0.62 -4.65 6.28
C SER A 111 -0.88 -4.52 6.10
N TYR A 112 -1.30 -3.29 5.86
CA TYR A 112 -2.64 -2.94 5.41
C TYR A 112 -2.50 -2.11 4.15
N PHE A 113 -3.33 -2.40 3.16
CA PHE A 113 -3.38 -1.67 1.91
C PHE A 113 -4.81 -1.35 1.55
N TYR A 114 -4.99 -0.20 0.93
CA TYR A 114 -6.21 0.33 0.39
C TYR A 114 -5.92 0.81 -1.01
N THR A 115 -6.70 0.38 -1.99
CA THR A 115 -6.56 0.83 -3.37
C THR A 115 -7.92 1.09 -3.99
N GLU A 116 -8.07 2.21 -4.66
CA GLU A 116 -9.24 2.56 -5.44
C GLU A 116 -8.85 2.70 -6.89
N ARG A 117 -9.69 2.15 -7.77
CA ARG A 117 -9.57 2.27 -9.21
C ARG A 117 -10.93 2.64 -9.77
N GLY A 118 -11.06 3.84 -10.31
CA GLY A 118 -12.30 4.30 -10.92
C GLY A 118 -12.38 4.11 -12.42
N GLN A 119 -13.56 4.43 -12.96
CA GLN A 119 -13.84 4.60 -14.37
C GLN A 119 -13.02 5.78 -14.93
N GLY A 120 -11.98 5.48 -15.71
CA GLY A 120 -11.13 6.46 -16.39
C GLY A 120 -11.15 6.25 -17.90
N GLN A 121 -10.73 7.27 -18.66
CA GLN A 121 -10.80 7.33 -20.13
C GLN A 121 -9.99 6.22 -20.87
N GLY A 122 -9.26 5.37 -20.15
CA GLY A 122 -8.57 4.17 -20.66
C GLY A 122 -8.86 2.87 -19.88
N ASN A 123 -9.82 2.87 -18.95
CA ASN A 123 -10.23 1.69 -18.19
C ASN A 123 -11.47 1.07 -18.87
N TYR A 124 -11.36 -0.15 -19.39
CA TYR A 124 -12.46 -0.88 -20.05
C TYR A 124 -13.56 -1.38 -19.09
N LEU A 125 -13.40 -1.16 -17.78
CA LEU A 125 -14.34 -1.64 -16.77
C LEU A 125 -15.38 -0.54 -16.47
N PRO A 126 -16.69 -0.83 -16.61
CA PRO A 126 -17.76 0.14 -16.40
C PRO A 126 -18.10 0.36 -14.92
N PHE A 127 -17.24 -0.06 -13.98
CA PHE A 127 -17.48 0.00 -12.54
C PHE A 127 -16.21 0.38 -11.77
N ASP A 128 -16.39 1.00 -10.60
CA ASP A 128 -15.31 1.37 -9.69
C ASP A 128 -14.96 0.19 -8.78
N ILE A 129 -13.68 -0.01 -8.52
CA ILE A 129 -13.17 -1.07 -7.64
C ILE A 129 -12.46 -0.43 -6.45
N GLN A 130 -13.00 -0.66 -5.26
CA GLN A 130 -12.36 -0.34 -4.00
C GLN A 130 -11.88 -1.63 -3.37
N GLN A 131 -10.57 -1.79 -3.23
CA GLN A 131 -9.97 -2.94 -2.58
C GLN A 131 -9.31 -2.50 -1.28
N HIS A 132 -9.60 -3.22 -0.21
CA HIS A 132 -8.82 -3.11 1.02
C HIS A 132 -8.45 -4.50 1.50
N GLY A 133 -7.29 -4.59 2.15
CA GLY A 133 -6.81 -5.85 2.63
C GLY A 133 -5.62 -5.69 3.54
N GLY A 134 -5.21 -6.80 4.12
CA GLY A 134 -4.06 -6.86 4.98
C GLY A 134 -3.30 -8.15 4.79
N SER A 135 -2.06 -8.13 5.23
CA SER A 135 -1.26 -9.34 5.28
C SER A 135 -0.51 -9.45 6.59
N LEU A 136 -0.35 -10.68 7.05
CA LEU A 136 0.52 -11.03 8.15
C LEU A 136 1.63 -11.90 7.59
N ARG A 137 2.86 -11.56 7.96
CA ARG A 137 4.05 -12.32 7.57
C ARG A 137 4.79 -12.79 8.80
N TRP A 138 5.24 -14.02 8.76
CA TRP A 138 6.10 -14.62 9.77
C TRP A 138 7.26 -15.30 9.08
N GLY A 139 8.48 -14.94 9.44
CA GLY A 139 9.70 -15.54 8.95
C GLY A 139 10.53 -16.10 10.09
N ARG A 140 11.31 -17.13 9.80
CA ARG A 140 12.28 -17.71 10.74
C ARG A 140 13.48 -18.22 9.98
N ARG A 141 14.67 -17.99 10.54
CA ARG A 141 15.89 -18.68 10.11
C ARG A 141 15.96 -20.05 10.78
N PHE A 142 16.07 -21.11 9.99
CA PHE A 142 16.25 -22.47 10.52
C PHE A 142 17.73 -22.84 10.49
N LYS A 143 18.11 -23.76 11.37
CA LYS A 143 19.47 -24.29 11.43
C LYS A 143 19.66 -25.53 10.55
N TRP A 144 18.58 -26.04 10.00
CA TRP A 144 18.52 -27.25 9.20
C TRP A 144 17.56 -27.00 8.03
N PRO A 145 17.84 -27.47 6.80
CA PRO A 145 18.95 -28.33 6.37
C PRO A 145 20.33 -27.67 6.28
N ASP A 146 20.41 -26.33 6.30
CA ASP A 146 21.67 -25.57 6.27
C ASP A 146 21.52 -24.24 7.04
N TYR A 147 22.62 -23.62 7.46
CA TYR A 147 22.69 -22.35 8.19
C TYR A 147 22.12 -21.17 7.41
N PHE A 148 22.01 -21.26 6.08
CA PHE A 148 21.38 -20.23 5.25
C PHE A 148 19.88 -20.44 5.03
N PHE A 149 19.33 -21.56 5.53
CA PHE A 149 17.92 -21.88 5.32
C PHE A 149 17.00 -20.92 6.09
N ARG A 150 16.02 -20.36 5.37
CA ARG A 150 15.03 -19.43 5.91
C ARG A 150 13.67 -19.84 5.40
N GLY A 151 12.69 -19.85 6.29
CA GLY A 151 11.28 -20.01 5.92
C GLY A 151 10.55 -18.71 6.18
N SER A 152 9.61 -18.39 5.31
CA SER A 152 8.68 -17.28 5.48
C SER A 152 7.28 -17.71 5.05
N TRP A 153 6.31 -17.41 5.88
CA TRP A 153 4.89 -17.59 5.63
C TRP A 153 4.23 -16.22 5.55
N MET A 154 3.31 -16.07 4.61
CA MET A 154 2.52 -14.86 4.46
C MET A 154 1.07 -15.27 4.21
N ILE A 155 0.16 -14.68 4.97
CA ILE A 155 -1.29 -14.83 4.79
C ILE A 155 -1.83 -13.46 4.42
N ARG A 156 -2.67 -13.38 3.37
CA ARG A 156 -3.17 -12.11 2.84
C ARG A 156 -4.67 -12.16 2.59
N GLY A 157 -5.44 -11.51 3.46
CA GLY A 157 -6.86 -11.26 3.22
C GLY A 157 -7.09 -9.98 2.43
N SER A 158 -8.01 -9.99 1.48
CA SER A 158 -8.47 -8.77 0.81
C SER A 158 -9.93 -8.86 0.43
N THR A 159 -10.63 -7.75 0.54
CA THR A 159 -12.00 -7.59 0.06
C THR A 159 -12.04 -6.53 -1.01
N ASN A 160 -12.68 -6.86 -2.12
CA ASN A 160 -12.94 -5.96 -3.23
C ASN A 160 -14.42 -5.58 -3.18
N LYS A 161 -14.71 -4.29 -3.19
CA LYS A 161 -16.03 -3.73 -3.38
C LYS A 161 -16.10 -3.14 -4.77
N TYR A 162 -17.11 -3.54 -5.51
CA TYR A 162 -17.41 -3.10 -6.86
C TYR A 162 -18.60 -2.16 -6.80
N ILE A 163 -18.51 -0.97 -7.41
CA ILE A 163 -19.55 0.07 -7.37
C ILE A 163 -19.89 0.47 -8.81
N ALA A 164 -21.18 0.51 -9.15
CA ALA A 164 -21.68 0.93 -10.45
C ALA A 164 -22.97 1.74 -10.34
N ASP A 165 -23.23 2.59 -11.33
CA ASP A 165 -24.47 3.39 -11.42
C ASP A 165 -25.68 2.55 -11.85
N ASP A 166 -25.45 1.42 -12.51
CA ASP A 166 -26.49 0.54 -13.05
C ASP A 166 -26.07 -0.93 -12.81
N PRO A 167 -26.94 -1.79 -12.26
CA PRO A 167 -26.67 -3.21 -12.07
C PRO A 167 -26.32 -3.94 -13.38
N ALA A 168 -26.81 -3.48 -14.54
CA ALA A 168 -26.46 -4.07 -15.84
C ALA A 168 -24.96 -3.91 -16.17
N LYS A 169 -24.25 -2.95 -15.57
CA LYS A 169 -22.80 -2.78 -15.76
C LYS A 169 -21.99 -3.91 -15.10
N PHE A 170 -22.56 -4.66 -14.15
CA PHE A 170 -21.89 -5.82 -13.56
C PHE A 170 -21.96 -7.08 -14.44
N SER A 171 -22.94 -7.16 -15.36
CA SER A 171 -23.10 -8.33 -16.24
C SER A 171 -22.01 -8.47 -17.30
N SER A 172 -21.18 -7.44 -17.49
CA SER A 172 -20.02 -7.50 -18.40
C SER A 172 -18.86 -8.33 -17.84
N GLY A 173 -18.82 -8.57 -16.53
CA GLY A 173 -17.73 -9.28 -15.85
C GLY A 173 -18.17 -10.34 -14.86
N PHE A 174 -19.45 -10.34 -14.46
CA PHE A 174 -19.96 -11.27 -13.45
C PHE A 174 -21.36 -11.76 -13.79
N ASN A 175 -21.70 -12.96 -13.31
CA ASN A 175 -23.06 -13.48 -13.38
C ASN A 175 -23.91 -12.82 -12.28
N LEU A 176 -24.95 -12.09 -12.69
CA LEU A 176 -25.85 -11.37 -11.78
C LEU A 176 -26.61 -12.30 -10.82
N ASN A 177 -26.76 -13.58 -11.18
CA ASN A 177 -27.43 -14.57 -10.34
C ASN A 177 -26.56 -15.05 -9.16
N ASP A 178 -25.24 -14.84 -9.23
CA ASP A 178 -24.28 -15.33 -8.23
C ASP A 178 -23.83 -14.21 -7.26
N ILE A 179 -24.39 -13.01 -7.40
CA ILE A 179 -23.95 -11.81 -6.67
C ILE A 179 -25.12 -11.18 -5.92
N ASN A 180 -24.88 -10.86 -4.65
CA ASN A 180 -25.81 -10.06 -3.85
C ASN A 180 -25.46 -8.57 -4.01
N VAL A 181 -26.26 -7.86 -4.80
CA VAL A 181 -26.10 -6.42 -5.07
C VAL A 181 -26.89 -5.62 -4.03
N ILE A 182 -26.20 -4.73 -3.32
CA ILE A 182 -26.80 -3.84 -2.32
C ILE A 182 -26.88 -2.44 -2.93
N GLU A 183 -28.09 -1.88 -2.95
CA GLU A 183 -28.32 -0.48 -3.35
C GLU A 183 -28.17 0.43 -2.14
N LYS A 184 -27.37 1.50 -2.29
CA LYS A 184 -27.25 2.55 -1.28
C LYS A 184 -27.08 3.90 -1.97
N ASP A 185 -27.95 4.85 -1.62
CA ASP A 185 -27.90 6.25 -2.09
C ASP A 185 -27.87 6.38 -3.63
N GLY A 186 -28.56 5.49 -4.35
CA GLY A 186 -28.65 5.49 -5.82
C GLY A 186 -27.50 4.81 -6.55
N TYR A 187 -26.57 4.17 -5.84
CA TYR A 187 -25.48 3.37 -6.41
C TYR A 187 -25.62 1.90 -6.02
N TYR A 188 -25.25 1.02 -6.94
CA TYR A 188 -25.27 -0.43 -6.74
C TYR A 188 -23.86 -0.91 -6.40
N SER A 189 -23.73 -1.73 -5.36
CA SER A 189 -22.42 -2.30 -5.01
C SER A 189 -22.51 -3.75 -4.56
N PHE A 190 -21.45 -4.51 -4.84
CA PHE A 190 -21.27 -5.84 -4.28
C PHE A 190 -19.82 -6.03 -3.81
N SER A 191 -19.62 -6.92 -2.84
CA SER A 191 -18.30 -7.24 -2.30
C SER A 191 -17.91 -8.67 -2.59
N SER A 192 -16.61 -8.88 -2.82
CA SER A 192 -15.97 -10.18 -2.92
C SER A 192 -14.79 -10.22 -1.96
N SER A 193 -14.61 -11.31 -1.24
CA SER A 193 -13.51 -11.51 -0.29
C SER A 193 -12.63 -12.68 -0.74
N GLY A 194 -11.31 -12.51 -0.61
CA GLY A 194 -10.32 -13.57 -0.80
C GLY A 194 -9.32 -13.60 0.36
N LEU A 195 -8.77 -14.79 0.62
CA LEU A 195 -7.71 -15.07 1.60
C LEU A 195 -6.47 -15.63 0.91
#